data_AF-A0A182YTG6-F1
#
_entry.id   AF-A0A182YTG6-F1
#
_cell.length_a   1.000
_cell.length_b   1.000
_cell.length_c   1.000
_cell.angle_alpha   90.00
_cell.angle_beta   90.00
_cell.angle_gamma   90.00
#
_symmetry.space_group_name_H-M   'P 1'
#
loop_
_entity.id
_entity.type
_entity.pdbx_description
1 polymer ?
#
loop_
_entity_poly.entity_id
_entity_poly.type
_entity_poly.pdbx_seq_one_letter_code
_entity_poly.pdbx_strand_id
1 'polypeptide(L)' 'LCRRADVHPDTCGPTFGESGICVHKFCLFFADGLYEHTAGQRAVLKFPLDAIRCAIEEAEQKVRI' A
#
# COMPACT_ATOMS: atom_id res chain seq x y z
N LEU A 1 0.55 -4.31 4.16
CA LEU A 1 -0.64 -4.72 3.37
C LEU A 1 -0.73 -6.24 3.20
N CYS A 2 0.08 -6.88 2.35
CA CYS A 2 0.01 -8.35 2.18
C CYS A 2 0.68 -9.20 3.29
N ARG A 3 1.20 -8.56 4.36
CA ARG A 3 1.93 -9.19 5.49
C ARG A 3 3.18 -10.00 5.12
N ARG A 4 3.66 -9.91 3.88
CA ARG A 4 4.85 -10.61 3.40
C ARG A 4 5.86 -9.57 2.93
N ALA A 5 7.10 -9.66 3.41
CA ALA A 5 8.18 -8.77 3.01
C ALA A 5 9.02 -9.34 1.86
N ASP A 6 9.12 -10.67 1.77
CA ASP A 6 9.92 -11.39 0.77
C ASP A 6 8.98 -12.07 -0.24
N VAL A 7 8.47 -11.28 -1.17
CA VAL A 7 7.61 -11.76 -2.27
C VAL A 7 8.26 -11.35 -3.57
N HIS A 8 8.23 -12.24 -4.57
CA HIS A 8 8.76 -11.93 -5.88
C HIS A 8 8.13 -10.63 -6.44
N PRO A 9 8.92 -9.68 -6.97
CA PRO A 9 8.41 -8.41 -7.48
C PRO A 9 7.35 -8.57 -8.56
N ASP A 10 7.35 -9.66 -9.32
CA ASP A 10 6.31 -9.92 -10.33
C ASP A 10 4.94 -10.23 -9.72
N THR A 11 4.88 -10.66 -8.46
CA THR A 11 3.63 -10.97 -7.77
C THR A 11 2.99 -9.73 -7.15
N CYS A 12 3.77 -8.90 -6.47
CA CYS A 12 3.25 -7.75 -5.71
C CYS A 12 3.75 -6.38 -6.21
N GLY A 13 4.59 -6.35 -7.23
CA GLY A 13 5.29 -5.16 -7.69
C GLY A 13 6.51 -4.83 -6.82
N PRO A 14 7.29 -3.82 -7.22
CA PRO A 14 8.45 -3.36 -6.45
C PRO A 14 8.03 -2.82 -5.08
N THR A 15 8.94 -2.89 -4.11
CA THR A 15 8.78 -2.30 -2.78
C THR A 15 9.05 -0.81 -2.79
N PHE A 16 8.17 -0.05 -2.17
CA PHE A 16 8.36 1.34 -1.76
C PHE A 16 8.69 1.36 -0.27
N GLY A 17 9.79 2.03 0.08
CA GLY A 17 10.28 2.18 1.46
C GLY A 17 10.45 3.65 1.81
N GLU A 18 9.70 4.16 2.78
CA GLU A 18 9.84 5.53 3.30
C GLU A 18 9.41 5.59 4.77
N SER A 19 10.13 6.34 5.61
CA SER A 19 9.78 6.58 7.02
C SER A 19 9.48 5.31 7.84
N GLY A 20 10.22 4.22 7.59
CA GLY A 20 10.04 2.94 8.28
C GLY A 20 8.85 2.09 7.78
N ILE A 21 8.13 2.55 6.75
CA ILE A 21 7.07 1.81 6.07
C ILE A 21 7.68 1.11 4.86
N CYS A 22 7.40 -0.19 4.72
CA CYS A 22 7.71 -0.96 3.51
C CYS A 22 6.42 -1.55 2.95
N VAL A 23 6.11 -1.21 1.70
CA VAL A 23 4.88 -1.61 1.02
C VAL A 23 5.16 -1.95 -0.44
N HIS A 24 4.57 -3.04 -0.94
CA HIS A 24 4.60 -3.35 -2.36
C HIS A 24 3.68 -2.43 -3.18
N LYS A 25 4.13 -2.00 -4.35
CA LYS A 25 3.40 -1.07 -5.23
C LYS A 25 2.02 -1.58 -5.62
N PHE A 26 1.85 -2.86 -5.97
CA PHE A 26 0.53 -3.38 -6.34
C PHE A 26 -0.37 -3.54 -5.12
N CYS A 27 0.17 -3.97 -3.98
CA CYS A 27 -0.61 -4.00 -2.74
C CYS A 27 -1.16 -2.62 -2.39
N LEU A 28 -0.39 -1.56 -2.63
CA LEU A 28 -0.81 -0.19 -2.41
C LEU A 28 -1.87 0.25 -3.43
N PHE A 29 -1.68 -0.09 -4.70
CA PHE A 29 -2.59 0.25 -5.78
C PHE A 29 -3.98 -0.40 -5.64
N PHE A 30 -4.03 -1.67 -5.19
CA PHE A 30 -5.26 -2.43 -5.04
C PHE A 30 -5.88 -2.35 -3.64
N ALA A 31 -5.28 -1.60 -2.71
CA ALA A 31 -5.90 -1.40 -1.40
C ALA A 31 -7.11 -0.47 -1.52
N ASP A 32 -8.23 -0.91 -0.94
CA ASP A 32 -9.44 -0.08 -0.81
C ASP A 32 -9.11 1.28 -0.19
N GLY A 33 -9.69 2.34 -0.75
CA GLY A 33 -9.51 3.70 -0.25
C GLY A 33 -8.15 4.35 -0.56
N LEU A 34 -7.18 3.68 -1.18
CA LEU A 34 -5.90 4.31 -1.58
C LEU A 34 -5.88 4.76 -3.03
N TYR A 35 -6.50 3.99 -3.92
CA TYR A 35 -6.60 4.33 -5.34
C TYR A 35 -7.41 5.61 -5.57
N GLU A 36 -8.53 5.78 -4.87
CA GLU A 36 -9.42 6.94 -5.00
C GLU A 36 -8.74 8.27 -4.61
N HIS A 37 -7.83 8.25 -3.61
CA HIS A 37 -7.03 9.42 -3.24
C HIS A 37 -6.02 9.83 -4.34
N THR A 38 -5.68 8.93 -5.26
CA THR A 38 -4.71 9.17 -6.34
C THR A 38 -5.34 9.43 -7.71
N ALA A 39 -6.63 9.13 -7.88
CA ALA A 39 -7.32 9.27 -9.18
C ALA A 39 -7.33 10.70 -9.75
N GLY A 40 -7.13 11.72 -8.90
CA GLY A 40 -6.95 13.12 -9.31
C GLY A 40 -5.52 13.53 -9.69
N GLN A 41 -4.51 12.71 -9.38
CA GLN A 41 -3.08 13.06 -9.54
C GLN A 41 -2.46 12.31 -10.73
N ARG A 42 -2.80 12.76 -11.95
CA ARG A 42 -2.53 12.12 -13.25
C ARG A 42 -1.07 11.88 -13.68
N ALA A 43 -0.04 11.98 -12.82
CA ALA A 43 1.34 11.85 -13.30
C ALA A 43 2.32 11.10 -12.39
N VAL A 44 2.07 10.99 -11.09
CA VAL A 44 2.87 10.16 -10.18
C VAL A 44 1.91 9.66 -9.12
N LEU A 45 1.79 8.34 -8.96
CA LEU A 45 1.05 7.74 -7.84
C LEU A 45 1.76 8.12 -6.54
N LYS A 46 1.48 9.32 -6.02
CA LYS A 46 1.94 9.78 -4.71
C LYS A 46 0.82 9.46 -3.73
N PHE A 47 0.95 8.31 -3.08
CA PHE A 47 0.05 7.94 -2.00
C PHE A 47 0.44 8.73 -0.75
N PRO A 48 -0.48 9.48 -0.13
CA PRO A 48 -0.17 10.21 1.10
C PRO A 48 0.14 9.22 2.22
N LEU A 49 1.24 9.43 2.96
CA LEU A 49 1.72 8.52 4.00
C LEU A 49 0.65 8.18 5.04
N ASP A 50 -0.17 9.15 5.42
CA ASP A 50 -1.25 8.92 6.39
C ASP A 50 -2.31 7.94 5.86
N ALA A 51 -2.66 8.02 4.57
CA ALA A 51 -3.59 7.04 3.98
C ALA A 51 -2.95 5.64 3.92
N ILE A 52 -1.64 5.54 3.65
CA ILE A 52 -0.92 4.27 3.68
C ILE A 52 -0.97 3.66 5.08
N ARG A 53 -0.76 4.48 6.11
CA ARG A 53 -0.84 4.06 7.51
C ARG A 53 -2.23 3.58 7.89
N CYS A 54 -3.29 4.33 7.55
CA CYS A 54 -4.67 3.91 7.79
C CYS A 54 -4.97 2.57 7.12
N ALA A 55 -4.60 2.40 5.85
CA ALA A 55 -4.82 1.14 5.13
C ALA A 55 -4.04 -0.04 5.73
N ILE A 56 -2.85 0.21 6.30
CA ILE A 56 -2.12 -0.80 7.07
C ILE A 56 -2.92 -1.18 8.32
N GLU A 57 -3.33 -0.22 9.13
CA GLU A 57 -4.08 -0.43 10.38
C GLU A 57 -5.39 -1.20 10.13
N GLU A 58 -6.15 -0.84 9.10
CA GLU A 58 -7.36 -1.56 8.68
C GLU A 58 -7.06 -3.01 8.27
N ALA A 59 -6.01 -3.21 7.47
CA ALA A 59 -5.58 -4.55 7.09
C ALA A 59 -5.12 -5.36 8.32
N GLU A 60 -4.62 -4.72 9.38
CA GLU A 60 -4.31 -5.39 10.62
C GLU A 60 -5.54 -5.84 11.39
N GLN A 61 -6.58 -5.01 11.43
CA GLN A 61 -7.84 -5.33 12.11
C GLN A 61 -8.58 -6.49 11.46
N LYS A 62 -8.59 -6.56 10.12
CA LYS A 62 -9.26 -7.64 9.37
C LYS A 62 -8.66 -9.03 9.59
N VAL A 63 -7.40 -9.12 10.01
CA VAL A 63 -6.70 -10.40 10.26
C VAL A 63 -6.97 -10.94 11.68
N ARG A 64 -7.50 -10.11 12.59
CA ARG A 64 -7.76 -10.47 14.00
C ARG A 64 -9.15 -11.06 14.25
N ILE A 65 -9.90 -11.38 13.19
CA ILE A 65 -11.26 -11.94 13.25
C ILE A 65 -11.21 -13.40 12.81
#